data_AF-A0A6N8ZGH2-F1
#
_entry.id   AF-A0A6N8ZGH2-F1
#
_cell.length_a   1.000
_cell.length_b   1.000
_cell.length_c   1.000
_cell.angle_alpha   90.00
_cell.angle_beta   90.00
_cell.angle_gamma   90.00
#
_symmetry.space_group_name_H-M   'P 1'
#
loop_
_entity.id
_entity.type
_entity.pdbx_description
1 polymer ?
#
loop_
_entity_poly.entity_id
_entity_poly.type
_entity_poly.pdbx_seq_one_letter_code
_entity_poly.pdbx_strand_id
1 'polypeptide(L)'
;MPYLGGKSSVSTRIGAWIVSHLPPPHYDQLYVEPFGGMFGIGLKRSPAGAEWLNDIDELVVNWWRMVRDRPEELSHLLEFTPWSEQEFKRAWDERFDEDPLRRALNVSILLAQSISSTIDTGGSGWSHKYGGQGGRRGHYYLRIRSLARRMYNVQLFCRDVAEILEKTCEHAHA
;
A
#
# COMPACT_ATOMS: atom_id res chain seq x y z
N MET A 1 -6.45 9.35 1.92
CA MET A 1 -5.92 8.89 0.62
C MET A 1 -7.07 8.19 -0.10
N PRO A 2 -7.27 8.35 -1.42
CA PRO A 2 -7.93 7.29 -2.17
C PRO A 2 -7.12 6.02 -1.94
N TYR A 3 -7.79 4.96 -1.51
CA TYR A 3 -7.20 3.66 -1.30
C TYR A 3 -6.73 3.15 -2.65
N LEU A 4 -5.45 2.79 -2.81
CA LEU A 4 -5.05 1.99 -3.97
C LEU A 4 -5.72 0.60 -3.80
N GLY A 5 -6.49 0.11 -4.77
CA GLY A 5 -7.24 -1.15 -4.62
C GLY A 5 -8.77 -1.01 -4.50
N GLY A 6 -9.38 0.08 -4.97
CA GLY A 6 -10.85 0.20 -5.10
C GLY A 6 -11.67 0.34 -3.80
N LYS A 7 -11.11 0.05 -2.62
CA LYS A 7 -11.80 0.14 -1.30
C LYS A 7 -11.74 1.53 -0.66
N SER A 8 -11.85 2.59 -1.47
CA SER A 8 -11.79 3.99 -1.02
C SER A 8 -12.87 4.36 0.01
N SER A 9 -14.02 3.68 -0.04
CA SER A 9 -15.12 3.80 0.93
C SER A 9 -14.76 3.23 2.31
N VAL A 10 -14.06 2.07 2.33
CA VAL A 10 -13.51 1.48 3.55
C VAL A 10 -12.45 2.41 4.16
N SER A 11 -11.61 2.99 3.31
CA SER A 11 -10.52 3.91 3.68
C SER A 11 -10.96 5.31 4.17
N THR A 12 -12.24 5.64 4.22
CA THR A 12 -12.66 6.98 4.70
C THR A 12 -13.55 6.88 5.93
N ARG A 13 -14.83 6.57 5.74
CA ARG A 13 -15.82 6.51 6.84
C ARG A 13 -15.68 5.26 7.70
N ILE A 14 -15.58 4.08 7.08
CA ILE A 14 -15.54 2.82 7.82
C ILE A 14 -14.23 2.71 8.61
N GLY A 15 -13.09 3.09 8.03
CA GLY A 15 -11.81 3.02 8.74
C GLY A 15 -11.76 3.91 9.98
N ALA A 16 -12.36 5.11 9.94
CA ALA A 16 -12.45 5.96 11.13
C ALA A 16 -13.35 5.33 12.21
N TRP A 17 -14.48 4.73 11.80
CA TRP A 17 -15.36 3.98 12.68
C TRP A 17 -14.66 2.75 13.29
N ILE A 18 -13.89 1.97 12.52
CA ILE A 18 -13.11 0.85 13.05
C ILE A 18 -12.11 1.35 14.10
N VAL A 19 -11.34 2.39 13.78
CA VAL A 19 -10.34 2.95 14.71
C VAL A 19 -11.00 3.43 16.01
N SER A 20 -12.22 3.97 15.97
CA SER A 20 -12.92 4.40 17.19
C SER A 20 -13.38 3.25 18.10
N HIS A 21 -13.33 2.01 17.63
CA HIS A 21 -13.66 0.80 18.42
C HIS A 21 -12.41 0.01 18.83
N LEU A 22 -11.22 0.41 18.36
CA LEU A 22 -9.97 -0.19 18.83
C LEU A 22 -9.58 0.40 20.19
N PRO A 23 -8.87 -0.37 21.04
CA PRO A 23 -8.25 0.18 22.23
C PRO A 23 -7.39 1.40 21.91
N PRO A 24 -7.32 2.40 22.80
CA PRO A 24 -6.40 3.52 22.64
C PRO A 24 -4.96 2.98 22.53
N PRO A 25 -4.15 3.52 21.62
CA PRO A 25 -2.79 3.04 21.44
C PRO A 25 -1.95 3.36 22.67
N HIS A 26 -1.26 2.34 23.18
CA HIS A 26 -0.29 2.45 24.27
C HIS A 26 1.08 1.90 23.83
N TYR A 27 2.13 2.31 24.54
CA TYR A 27 3.52 2.00 24.21
C TYR A 27 3.90 0.53 24.45
N ASP A 28 3.10 -0.19 25.23
CA ASP A 28 3.21 -1.61 25.57
C ASP A 28 2.39 -2.51 24.63
N GLN A 29 1.65 -1.92 23.68
CA GLN A 29 0.80 -2.67 22.77
C GLN A 29 1.49 -2.99 21.45
N LEU A 30 1.27 -4.23 21.00
CA LEU A 30 1.48 -4.64 19.62
C LEU A 30 0.16 -4.50 18.85
N TYR A 31 0.19 -3.77 17.74
CA TYR A 31 -0.87 -3.77 16.75
C TYR A 31 -0.47 -4.58 15.53
N VAL A 32 -1.41 -5.36 15.01
CA VAL A 32 -1.18 -6.25 13.89
C VAL A 32 -2.29 -6.02 12.87
N GLU A 33 -1.91 -5.75 11.62
CA GLU A 33 -2.81 -5.81 10.47
C GLU A 33 -2.43 -7.05 9.64
N PRO A 34 -3.04 -8.22 9.91
CA PRO A 34 -2.64 -9.50 9.32
C PRO A 34 -2.95 -9.62 7.82
N PHE A 35 -3.97 -8.88 7.37
CA PHE A 35 -4.37 -8.72 5.97
C PHE A 35 -4.19 -7.25 5.57
N GLY A 36 -2.93 -6.90 5.37
CA GLY A 36 -2.44 -5.53 5.33
C GLY A 36 -2.98 -4.71 4.19
N GLY A 37 -2.98 -5.25 2.98
CA GLY A 37 -3.28 -4.51 1.76
C GLY A 37 -2.57 -3.15 1.74
N MET A 38 -3.34 -2.08 1.61
CA MET A 38 -2.82 -0.70 1.66
C MET A 38 -2.85 -0.06 3.05
N PHE A 39 -2.71 -0.86 4.11
CA PHE A 39 -2.58 -0.44 5.51
C PHE A 39 -3.69 0.52 5.96
N GLY A 40 -4.93 0.22 5.56
CA GLY A 40 -6.04 1.17 5.61
C GLY A 40 -6.42 1.61 7.03
N ILE A 41 -6.27 0.71 8.01
CA ILE A 41 -6.58 0.99 9.42
C ILE A 41 -5.35 1.55 10.13
N GLY A 42 -4.17 0.92 9.93
CA GLY A 42 -2.91 1.40 10.49
C GLY A 42 -2.58 2.86 10.14
N LEU A 43 -2.86 3.31 8.91
CA LEU A 43 -2.62 4.70 8.50
C LEU A 43 -3.56 5.72 9.19
N LYS A 44 -4.66 5.28 9.80
CA LYS A 44 -5.67 6.15 10.44
C LYS A 44 -5.57 6.20 11.96
N ARG A 45 -4.97 5.19 12.57
CA ARG A 45 -4.71 5.16 14.01
C ARG A 45 -3.44 5.93 14.34
N SER A 46 -3.35 6.42 15.56
CA SER A 46 -2.06 6.83 16.12
C SER A 46 -1.16 5.58 16.27
N PRO A 47 0.16 5.70 16.05
CA PRO A 47 1.08 4.58 16.21
C PRO A 47 1.00 3.96 17.61
N ALA A 48 1.09 2.63 17.69
CA ALA A 48 1.29 1.91 18.95
C ALA A 48 2.80 1.73 19.26
N GLY A 49 3.11 1.10 20.39
CA GLY A 49 4.48 0.74 20.75
C GLY A 49 5.19 -0.11 19.70
N ALA A 50 4.48 -1.12 19.17
CA ALA A 50 4.92 -1.92 18.02
C ALA A 50 3.78 -2.09 17.01
N GLU A 51 4.13 -2.14 15.72
CA GLU A 51 3.16 -2.32 14.64
C GLU A 51 3.67 -3.32 13.61
N TRP A 52 2.85 -4.32 13.30
CA TRP A 52 3.12 -5.34 12.31
C TRP A 52 2.13 -5.21 11.16
N LEU A 53 2.66 -5.23 9.94
CA LEU A 53 1.90 -5.29 8.70
C LEU A 53 2.25 -6.59 7.99
N ASN A 54 1.28 -7.47 7.81
CA ASN A 54 1.44 -8.70 7.02
C ASN A 54 0.53 -8.68 5.81
N ASP A 55 0.97 -9.23 4.69
CA ASP A 55 0.09 -9.64 3.60
C ASP A 55 0.65 -10.92 2.97
N ILE A 56 -0.22 -11.73 2.36
CA ILE A 56 0.23 -12.92 1.63
C ILE A 56 0.79 -12.54 0.25
N ASP A 57 0.38 -11.38 -0.29
CA ASP A 57 0.81 -10.89 -1.58
C ASP A 57 2.16 -10.17 -1.48
N GLU A 58 3.20 -10.79 -2.06
CA GLU A 58 4.55 -10.23 -2.08
C GLU A 58 4.65 -8.88 -2.81
N LEU A 59 3.76 -8.59 -3.77
CA LEU A 59 3.74 -7.31 -4.47
C LEU A 59 3.33 -6.18 -3.52
N VAL A 60 2.37 -6.46 -2.63
CA VAL A 60 1.92 -5.53 -1.58
C VAL A 60 3.04 -5.29 -0.58
N VAL A 61 3.67 -6.35 -0.09
CA VAL A 61 4.75 -6.24 0.91
C VAL A 61 5.96 -5.53 0.32
N ASN A 62 6.35 -5.86 -0.92
CA ASN A 62 7.43 -5.18 -1.63
C ASN A 62 7.13 -3.69 -1.83
N TRP A 63 5.90 -3.34 -2.20
CA TRP A 63 5.50 -1.95 -2.37
C TRP A 63 5.68 -1.15 -1.07
N TRP A 64 5.18 -1.65 0.06
CA TRP A 64 5.37 -1.02 1.36
C TRP A 64 6.83 -0.91 1.76
N ARG A 65 7.63 -1.94 1.46
CA ARG A 65 9.07 -1.94 1.70
C ARG A 65 9.75 -0.82 0.91
N MET A 66 9.44 -0.65 -0.37
CA MET A 66 10.05 0.42 -1.18
C MET A 66 9.54 1.81 -0.80
N VAL A 67 8.28 1.95 -0.40
CA VAL A 67 7.77 3.20 0.20
C VAL A 67 8.57 3.59 1.44
N ARG A 68 8.96 2.63 2.28
CA ARG A 68 9.76 2.89 3.50
C ARG A 68 11.24 3.12 3.19
N ASP A 69 11.85 2.22 2.41
CA ASP A 69 13.29 2.11 2.26
C ASP A 69 13.85 3.03 1.15
N ARG A 70 13.09 3.27 0.07
CA ARG A 70 13.50 4.08 -1.10
C ARG A 70 12.44 5.12 -1.52
N PRO A 71 11.91 5.94 -0.58
CA PRO A 71 10.77 6.83 -0.87
C PRO A 71 11.05 7.89 -1.93
N GLU A 72 12.24 8.49 -1.91
CA GLU A 72 12.56 9.60 -2.83
C GLU A 72 12.74 9.07 -4.27
N GLU A 73 13.38 7.92 -4.44
CA GLU A 73 13.55 7.28 -5.75
C GLU A 73 12.21 6.81 -6.33
N LEU A 74 11.38 6.17 -5.51
CA LEU A 74 10.04 5.75 -5.94
C LEU A 74 9.18 6.96 -6.30
N SER A 75 9.18 8.01 -5.47
CA SER A 75 8.42 9.24 -5.74
C SER A 75 8.87 9.90 -7.05
N HIS A 76 10.18 9.98 -7.28
CA HIS A 76 10.74 10.56 -8.50
C HIS A 76 10.31 9.79 -9.75
N LEU A 77 10.45 8.45 -9.77
CA LEU A 77 10.02 7.64 -10.90
C LEU A 77 8.53 7.80 -11.20
N LEU A 78 7.69 7.83 -10.16
CA LEU A 78 6.25 7.99 -10.29
C LEU A 78 5.84 9.37 -10.81
N GLU A 79 6.55 10.43 -10.43
CA GLU A 79 6.29 11.80 -10.89
C GLU A 79 6.43 11.93 -12.41
N PHE A 80 7.43 11.24 -12.98
CA PHE A 80 7.78 11.30 -14.40
C PHE A 80 7.20 10.17 -15.23
N THR A 81 6.44 9.25 -14.63
CA THR A 81 5.76 8.18 -15.38
C THR A 81 4.56 8.75 -16.14
N PRO A 82 4.47 8.59 -17.47
CA PRO A 82 3.34 9.09 -18.23
C PRO A 82 2.08 8.23 -18.04
N TRP A 83 0.92 8.86 -18.17
CA TRP A 83 -0.36 8.16 -18.25
C TRP A 83 -0.49 7.55 -19.66
N SER A 84 -0.20 6.27 -19.79
CA SER A 84 0.01 5.61 -21.08
C SER A 84 -0.42 4.15 -21.02
N GLU A 85 -1.20 3.72 -22.01
CA GLU A 85 -1.60 2.32 -22.16
C GLU A 85 -0.38 1.41 -22.33
N GLN A 86 0.65 1.86 -23.04
CA GLN A 86 1.89 1.09 -23.23
C GLN A 86 2.65 0.92 -21.90
N GLU A 87 2.73 1.97 -21.08
CA GLU A 87 3.35 1.88 -19.75
C GLU A 87 2.57 0.95 -18.84
N PHE A 88 1.23 1.02 -18.88
CA PHE A 88 0.37 0.12 -18.11
C PHE A 88 0.54 -1.34 -18.52
N LYS A 89 0.58 -1.62 -19.83
CA LYS A 89 0.83 -2.97 -20.34
C LYS A 89 2.21 -3.47 -19.91
N ARG A 90 3.26 -2.65 -20.04
CA ARG A 90 4.61 -3.01 -19.60
C ARG A 90 4.64 -3.29 -18.10
N ALA A 91 4.01 -2.44 -17.29
CA ALA A 91 3.92 -2.63 -15.85
C ALA A 91 3.20 -3.92 -15.46
N TRP A 92 2.20 -4.36 -16.24
CA TRP A 92 1.55 -5.66 -16.02
C TRP A 92 2.48 -6.84 -16.36
N ASP A 93 3.13 -6.79 -17.51
CA ASP A 93 4.03 -7.84 -17.99
C ASP A 93 5.25 -7.98 -17.07
N GLU A 94 5.76 -6.86 -16.54
CA GLU A 94 6.95 -6.77 -15.67
C GLU A 94 6.59 -6.63 -14.18
N ARG A 95 5.36 -6.99 -13.76
CA ARG A 95 4.92 -6.76 -12.37
C ARG A 95 5.72 -7.54 -11.31
N PHE A 96 6.47 -8.56 -11.71
CA PHE A 96 7.38 -9.34 -10.87
C PHE A 96 8.86 -9.06 -11.20
N ASP A 97 9.20 -7.82 -11.57
CA ASP A 97 10.58 -7.40 -11.84
C ASP A 97 11.55 -7.80 -10.72
N GLU A 98 12.78 -8.18 -11.07
CA GLU A 98 13.82 -8.55 -10.14
C GLU A 98 14.27 -7.37 -9.27
N ASP A 99 14.25 -6.15 -9.80
CA ASP A 99 14.50 -4.94 -9.03
C ASP A 99 13.25 -4.60 -8.20
N PRO A 100 13.33 -4.63 -6.85
CA PRO A 100 12.19 -4.34 -5.98
C PRO A 100 11.62 -2.93 -6.20
N LEU A 101 12.46 -1.95 -6.60
CA LEU A 101 11.98 -0.59 -6.88
C LEU A 101 11.14 -0.55 -8.16
N ARG A 102 11.58 -1.22 -9.23
CA ARG A 102 10.80 -1.35 -10.48
C ARG A 102 9.51 -2.11 -10.25
N ARG A 103 9.56 -3.17 -9.43
CA ARG A 103 8.36 -3.91 -9.01
C ARG A 103 7.35 -3.00 -8.30
N ALA A 104 7.80 -2.18 -7.36
CA ALA A 104 6.94 -1.21 -6.66
C ALA A 104 6.39 -0.12 -7.61
N LEU A 105 7.21 0.37 -8.55
CA LEU A 105 6.80 1.30 -9.60
C LEU A 105 5.68 0.69 -10.46
N ASN A 106 5.87 -0.54 -10.93
CA ASN A 106 4.90 -1.24 -11.78
C ASN A 106 3.55 -1.45 -11.06
N VAL A 107 3.58 -1.87 -9.80
CA VAL A 107 2.38 -1.97 -8.95
C VAL A 107 1.66 -0.62 -8.83
N SER A 108 2.40 0.46 -8.60
CA SER A 108 1.83 1.81 -8.54
C SER A 108 1.20 2.26 -9.86
N ILE A 109 1.82 1.94 -10.99
CA ILE A 109 1.27 2.23 -12.33
C ILE A 109 -0.05 1.49 -12.54
N LEU A 110 -0.09 0.19 -12.22
CA LEU A 110 -1.29 -0.63 -12.36
C LEU A 110 -2.44 -0.08 -11.51
N LEU A 111 -2.18 0.19 -10.24
CA LEU A 111 -3.18 0.72 -9.31
C LEU A 111 -3.67 2.12 -9.72
N ALA A 112 -2.79 2.96 -10.24
CA ALA A 112 -3.12 4.31 -10.66
C ALA A 112 -3.91 4.33 -11.97
N GLN A 113 -3.49 3.55 -12.97
CA GLN A 113 -4.01 3.65 -14.34
C GLN A 113 -5.09 2.60 -14.66
N SER A 114 -5.36 1.64 -13.78
CA SER A 114 -6.47 0.68 -13.93
C SER A 114 -7.84 1.33 -13.69
N ILE A 115 -8.86 0.93 -14.48
CA ILE A 115 -10.26 1.36 -14.31
C ILE A 115 -10.79 1.02 -12.91
N SER A 116 -10.45 -0.16 -12.38
CA SER A 116 -10.90 -0.64 -11.08
C SER A 116 -9.90 -0.34 -9.95
N SER A 117 -8.79 0.34 -10.27
CA SER A 117 -7.68 0.61 -9.36
C SER A 117 -7.15 -0.65 -8.66
N THR A 118 -7.18 -1.80 -9.33
CA THR A 118 -6.64 -3.08 -8.86
C THR A 118 -5.33 -3.42 -9.58
N ILE A 119 -4.50 -4.25 -8.95
CA ILE A 119 -3.34 -4.84 -9.63
C ILE A 119 -3.74 -5.98 -10.55
N ASP A 120 -4.74 -6.80 -10.18
CA ASP A 120 -5.17 -7.97 -10.95
C ASP A 120 -6.09 -7.59 -12.11
N THR A 121 -5.49 -7.15 -13.21
CA THR A 121 -6.21 -6.61 -14.38
C THR A 121 -6.21 -7.55 -15.58
N GLY A 122 -5.52 -8.69 -15.49
CA GLY A 122 -5.27 -9.56 -16.64
C GLY A 122 -4.49 -8.88 -17.77
N GLY A 123 -3.86 -7.72 -17.51
CA GLY A 123 -3.18 -6.91 -18.53
C GLY A 123 -4.12 -6.05 -19.37
N SER A 124 -5.37 -5.91 -18.94
CA SER A 124 -6.42 -5.15 -19.62
C SER A 124 -6.99 -4.06 -18.69
N GLY A 125 -8.00 -3.31 -19.15
CA GLY A 125 -8.70 -2.38 -18.26
C GLY A 125 -7.91 -1.11 -17.89
N TRP A 126 -7.05 -0.64 -18.80
CA TRP A 126 -6.44 0.68 -18.70
C TRP A 126 -7.49 1.79 -18.80
N SER A 127 -7.40 2.78 -17.90
CA SER A 127 -8.37 3.88 -17.80
C SER A 127 -8.03 5.02 -18.75
N HIS A 128 -8.85 5.14 -19.79
CA HIS A 128 -8.82 6.27 -20.72
C HIS A 128 -9.31 7.55 -20.02
N LYS A 129 -8.64 8.68 -20.27
CA LYS A 129 -9.01 10.01 -19.74
C LYS A 129 -9.33 10.95 -20.90
N TYR A 130 -10.52 11.56 -20.93
CA TYR A 130 -10.95 12.54 -21.95
C TYR A 130 -11.24 13.91 -21.34
N GLY A 131 -10.97 14.98 -22.11
CA GLY A 131 -11.28 16.37 -21.76
C GLY A 131 -10.30 16.99 -20.76
N GLY A 132 -10.29 18.33 -20.67
CA GLY A 132 -9.46 19.16 -19.77
C GLY A 132 -9.60 18.89 -18.26
N GLN A 133 -10.12 17.72 -17.86
CA GLN A 133 -9.73 17.03 -16.64
C GLN A 133 -8.26 16.57 -16.72
N GLY A 134 -7.39 17.50 -17.11
CA GLY A 134 -5.96 17.35 -17.03
C GLY A 134 -5.62 17.02 -15.60
N GLY A 135 -5.20 15.78 -15.41
CA GLY A 135 -4.37 15.39 -14.29
C GLY A 135 -4.96 15.68 -12.91
N ARG A 136 -5.93 14.89 -12.47
CA ARG A 136 -5.60 14.13 -11.25
C ARG A 136 -4.75 12.95 -11.71
N ARG A 137 -3.52 13.23 -12.17
CA ARG A 137 -2.38 12.38 -11.81
C ARG A 137 -2.61 12.25 -10.33
N GLY A 138 -3.01 11.08 -9.83
CA GLY A 138 -3.09 10.91 -8.40
C GLY A 138 -1.72 11.36 -7.92
N HIS A 139 -1.62 12.49 -7.22
CA HIS A 139 -0.33 13.00 -6.80
C HIS A 139 0.16 12.15 -5.60
N TYR A 140 -0.03 10.83 -5.69
CA TYR A 140 0.30 9.87 -4.66
C TYR A 140 1.81 9.81 -4.46
N TYR A 141 2.59 10.11 -5.51
CA TYR A 141 4.04 10.35 -5.41
C TYR A 141 4.37 11.45 -4.36
N LEU A 142 3.58 12.53 -4.26
CA LEU A 142 3.75 13.58 -3.23
C LEU A 142 3.52 13.05 -1.81
N ARG A 143 2.85 11.90 -1.66
CA ARG A 143 2.50 11.31 -0.36
C ARG A 143 3.45 10.21 0.06
N ILE A 144 4.28 9.67 -0.85
CA ILE A 144 5.24 8.59 -0.56
C ILE A 144 6.11 8.95 0.64
N ARG A 145 6.67 10.16 0.68
CA ARG A 145 7.48 10.62 1.81
C ARG A 145 6.72 10.66 3.14
N SER A 146 5.44 11.05 3.12
CA SER A 146 4.60 11.03 4.33
C SER A 146 4.28 9.62 4.79
N LEU A 147 4.09 8.69 3.85
CA LEU A 147 3.88 7.28 4.14
C LEU A 147 5.15 6.63 4.68
N ALA A 148 6.31 6.92 4.09
CA ALA A 148 7.61 6.42 4.56
C ALA A 148 7.83 6.71 6.05
N ARG A 149 7.55 7.96 6.47
CA ARG A 149 7.63 8.37 7.88
C ARG A 149 6.67 7.58 8.76
N ARG A 150 5.43 7.36 8.30
CA ARG A 150 4.43 6.58 9.05
C ARG A 150 4.83 5.10 9.16
N MET A 151 5.46 4.55 8.12
CA MET A 151 5.87 3.15 8.04
C MET A 151 7.22 2.87 8.71
N TYR A 152 7.95 3.89 9.16
CA TYR A 152 9.31 3.75 9.66
C TYR A 152 9.45 2.71 10.78
N ASN A 153 8.50 2.70 11.73
CA ASN A 153 8.48 1.75 12.85
C ASN A 153 7.58 0.53 12.60
N VAL A 154 7.05 0.37 11.38
CA VAL A 154 6.18 -0.76 11.04
C VAL A 154 7.02 -1.92 10.54
N GLN A 155 6.86 -3.08 11.17
CA GLN A 155 7.50 -4.33 10.77
C GLN A 155 6.68 -4.97 9.65
N LEU A 156 7.35 -5.37 8.57
CA LEU A 156 6.72 -5.94 7.39
C LEU A 156 6.90 -7.46 7.36
N PHE A 157 5.83 -8.19 7.08
CA PHE A 157 5.82 -9.64 6.93
C PHE A 157 5.12 -10.04 5.62
N CYS A 158 5.58 -11.16 5.05
CA CYS A 158 4.98 -11.82 3.89
C CYS A 158 4.79 -13.29 4.23
N ARG A 159 3.78 -13.61 5.04
CA ARG A 159 3.55 -14.95 5.60
C ARG A 159 2.08 -15.33 5.57
N ASP A 160 1.83 -16.63 5.74
CA ASP A 160 0.48 -17.09 6.06
C ASP A 160 0.00 -16.44 7.37
N VAL A 161 -1.28 -16.09 7.39
CA VAL A 161 -1.88 -15.39 8.52
C VAL A 161 -1.83 -16.21 9.80
N ALA A 162 -1.94 -17.54 9.73
CA ALA A 162 -1.90 -18.41 10.89
C ALA A 162 -0.55 -18.27 11.62
N GLU A 163 0.57 -18.25 10.88
CA GLU A 163 1.90 -18.07 11.45
C GLU A 163 2.05 -16.71 12.16
N ILE A 164 1.44 -15.65 11.61
CA ILE A 164 1.47 -14.33 12.23
C ILE A 164 0.68 -14.33 13.52
N LEU A 165 -0.52 -14.91 13.52
CA LEU A 165 -1.37 -14.94 14.71
C LEU A 165 -0.75 -15.79 15.82
N GLU A 166 -0.20 -16.96 15.50
CA GLU A 166 0.55 -17.80 16.46
C GLU A 166 1.69 -17.02 17.12
N LYS A 167 2.52 -16.36 16.32
CA LYS A 167 3.64 -15.54 16.81
C LYS A 167 3.19 -14.38 17.72
N THR A 168 2.01 -13.80 17.46
CA THR A 168 1.47 -12.72 18.30
C THR A 168 0.97 -13.22 19.65
N CYS A 169 0.42 -14.44 19.69
CA CYS A 169 0.01 -15.08 20.94
C CYS A 169 1.22 -15.33 21.85
N GLU A 170 2.35 -15.78 21.29
CA GLU A 170 3.60 -15.95 22.06
C GLU A 170 4.07 -14.64 22.71
N HIS A 171 3.95 -13.50 22.02
CA HIS A 171 4.31 -12.19 22.57
C HIS A 171 3.32 -11.66 23.60
N ALA A 172 2.05 -12.06 23.56
CA ALA A 172 1.06 -11.68 24.56
C ALA A 172 1.26 -12.38 25.92
N HIS A 173 2.07 -13.44 25.94
CA HIS A 173 2.36 -14.26 27.13
C HIS A 173 3.79 -14.12 27.66
N ALA A 174 4.60 -13.22 27.09
CA ALA A 174 5.99 -12.95 27.48
C ALA A 174 6.08 -11.65 28.31
#